data_AF-A0A3B0Z7T0-F1
#
_entry.id   AF-A0A3B0Z7T0-F1
#
_cell.length_a   1.000
_cell.length_b   1.000
_cell.length_c   1.000
_cell.angle_alpha   90.00
_cell.angle_beta   90.00
_cell.angle_gamma   90.00
#
_symmetry.space_group_name_H-M   'P 1'
#
loop_
_entity.id
_entity.type
_entity.pdbx_description
1 polymer ?
#
loop_
_entity_poly.entity_id
_entity_poly.type
_entity_poly.pdbx_seq_one_letter_code
_entity_poly.pdbx_strand_id
1 'polypeptide(L)'
;MSSDDISDETLNAFLDGELDTAGKNEVFEALNDDRELSQQACELRRLSELVRHAYDRPPKIDQYGKIPPCRLGLLGRGLVASLLLGLGGLLGWTIHQPDEVPAASTLSAMYWDDHNAFQNTDISKVTAQQGAKRIIVHLNTSSASKFEKALDTAEQLLEAYDDDGAEIEVVANASAIRLLRAGYSPYAKRVHDLQQRYLNLTFLACQDAIDHIREIEGGNTQVKLLPDVDVTPSALEHILNRLSEGWVYLNV
;
A
#
# COMPACT_ATOMS: atom_id res chain seq x y z
N MET A 1 -9.49 -4.07 25.93
CA MET A 1 -8.73 -4.96 25.04
C MET A 1 -7.74 -4.03 24.38
N SER A 2 -6.47 -4.14 24.76
CA SER A 2 -5.43 -3.17 24.40
C SER A 2 -5.27 -3.16 22.88
N SER A 3 -5.31 -1.99 22.26
CA SER A 3 -4.65 -1.78 20.99
C SER A 3 -3.18 -2.17 21.20
N ASP A 4 -2.72 -3.20 20.49
CA ASP A 4 -1.27 -3.36 20.27
C ASP A 4 -0.92 -2.26 19.27
N ASP A 5 -0.65 -1.06 19.79
CA ASP A 5 -0.10 0.03 19.00
C ASP A 5 1.30 -0.41 18.55
N ILE A 6 1.51 -0.46 17.23
CA ILE A 6 2.82 -0.69 16.64
C ILE A 6 3.78 0.37 17.21
N SER A 7 4.85 -0.08 17.89
CA SER A 7 5.81 0.85 18.48
C SER A 7 6.60 1.60 17.41
N ASP A 8 7.07 2.81 17.73
CA ASP A 8 7.90 3.60 16.82
C ASP A 8 9.16 2.83 16.37
N GLU A 9 9.77 2.05 17.26
CA GLU A 9 10.94 1.23 16.91
C GLU A 9 10.58 0.14 15.90
N THR A 10 9.41 -0.49 16.06
CA THR A 10 8.92 -1.54 15.17
C THR A 10 8.57 -0.95 13.80
N LEU A 11 7.92 0.21 13.77
CA LEU A 11 7.61 0.92 12.54
C LEU A 11 8.89 1.36 11.80
N ASN A 12 9.89 1.90 12.50
CA ASN A 12 11.17 2.26 11.88
C ASN A 12 11.91 1.02 11.35
N ALA A 13 11.97 -0.07 12.12
CA ALA A 13 12.57 -1.33 11.66
C ALA A 13 11.87 -1.88 10.41
N PHE A 14 10.55 -1.70 10.29
CA PHE A 14 9.80 -2.03 9.07
C PHE A 14 10.23 -1.16 7.89
N LEU A 15 10.30 0.17 8.07
CA LEU A 15 10.70 1.12 7.03
C LEU A 15 12.15 0.93 6.56
N ASP A 16 13.02 0.49 7.45
CA ASP A 16 14.43 0.19 7.18
C ASP A 16 14.64 -1.23 6.61
N GLY A 17 13.61 -2.09 6.64
CA GLY A 17 13.65 -3.45 6.10
C GLY A 17 14.23 -4.51 7.04
N GLU A 18 14.45 -4.17 8.31
CA GLU A 18 15.15 -4.94 9.34
C GLU A 18 14.25 -5.95 10.10
N LEU A 19 12.94 -5.96 9.81
CA LEU A 19 12.01 -6.94 10.40
C LEU A 19 12.04 -8.30 9.68
N ASP A 20 11.75 -9.36 10.43
CA ASP A 20 11.50 -10.69 9.88
C ASP A 20 10.11 -10.78 9.22
N THR A 21 9.80 -11.90 8.57
CA THR A 21 8.55 -12.06 7.82
C THR A 21 7.30 -11.94 8.70
N ALA A 22 7.36 -12.41 9.95
CA ALA A 22 6.24 -12.32 10.89
C ALA A 22 5.99 -10.87 11.31
N GLY A 23 7.04 -10.15 11.73
CA GLY A 23 6.94 -8.74 12.12
C GLY A 23 6.57 -7.84 10.96
N LYS A 24 7.07 -8.11 9.74
CA LYS A 24 6.65 -7.36 8.54
C LYS A 24 5.16 -7.52 8.24
N ASN A 25 4.61 -8.72 8.42
CA ASN A 25 3.17 -8.96 8.23
C ASN A 25 2.33 -8.18 9.24
N GLU A 26 2.73 -8.19 10.51
CA GLU A 26 2.04 -7.47 11.57
C GLU A 26 1.98 -5.97 11.30
N VAL A 27 3.13 -5.35 10.99
CA VAL A 27 3.18 -3.92 10.66
C VAL A 27 2.41 -3.61 9.38
N PHE A 28 2.51 -4.47 8.36
CA PHE A 28 1.81 -4.27 7.09
C PHE A 28 0.28 -4.34 7.24
N GLU A 29 -0.24 -5.30 8.02
CA GLU A 29 -1.67 -5.37 8.33
C GLU A 29 -2.12 -4.15 9.15
N ALA A 30 -1.33 -3.72 10.14
CA ALA A 30 -1.63 -2.52 10.92
C ALA A 30 -1.67 -1.25 10.06
N LEU A 31 -0.73 -1.08 9.13
CA LEU A 31 -0.72 0.04 8.17
C LEU A 31 -1.96 0.03 7.27
N ASN A 32 -2.44 -1.16 6.89
CA ASN A 32 -3.64 -1.26 6.07
C ASN A 32 -4.91 -0.81 6.81
N ASP A 33 -5.01 -1.14 8.09
CA ASP A 33 -6.21 -0.92 8.88
C ASP A 33 -6.24 0.49 9.52
N ASP A 34 -5.07 1.07 9.82
CA ASP A 34 -4.93 2.37 10.45
C ASP A 34 -4.36 3.44 9.50
N ARG A 35 -5.20 4.43 9.19
CA ARG A 35 -4.83 5.58 8.36
C ARG A 35 -3.88 6.54 9.05
N GLU A 36 -3.98 6.72 10.36
CA GLU A 36 -3.07 7.58 11.13
C GLU A 36 -1.67 6.96 11.13
N LEU A 37 -1.56 5.64 11.34
CA LEU A 37 -0.29 4.91 11.28
C LEU A 37 0.33 4.99 9.87
N SER A 38 -0.47 4.81 8.81
CA SER A 38 -0.02 5.02 7.43
C SER A 38 0.54 6.43 7.19
N GLN A 39 -0.14 7.46 7.71
CA GLN A 39 0.31 8.84 7.59
C GLN A 39 1.63 9.06 8.34
N GLN A 40 1.76 8.52 9.55
CA GLN A 40 3.01 8.58 10.32
C GLN A 40 4.16 7.90 9.57
N ALA A 41 3.94 6.71 8.99
CA ALA A 41 4.93 6.01 8.19
C ALA A 41 5.38 6.85 6.96
N CYS A 42 4.44 7.53 6.31
CA CYS A 42 4.74 8.46 5.21
C CYS A 42 5.61 9.64 5.68
N GLU A 43 5.27 10.25 6.81
CA GLU A 43 6.04 11.37 7.38
C GLU A 43 7.47 10.95 7.76
N LEU A 44 7.63 9.79 8.39
CA LEU A 44 8.93 9.20 8.72
C LEU A 44 9.77 8.91 7.48
N ARG A 45 9.17 8.31 6.45
CA ARG A 45 9.86 8.01 5.19
C ARG A 45 10.35 9.29 4.51
N ARG A 46 9.49 10.31 4.44
CA ARG A 46 9.85 11.62 3.89
C ARG A 46 11.01 12.26 4.65
N LEU A 47 10.97 12.21 5.98
CA LEU A 47 12.05 12.74 6.81
C LEU A 47 13.37 11.98 6.57
N SER A 48 13.31 10.65 6.51
CA SER A 48 14.47 9.79 6.21
C SER A 48 15.11 10.14 4.87
N GLU A 49 14.31 10.32 3.81
CA GLU A 49 14.82 10.73 2.49
C GLU A 49 15.43 12.14 2.51
N LEU A 50 14.81 13.10 3.21
CA LEU A 50 15.38 14.45 3.36
C LEU A 50 16.74 14.41 4.06
N VAL A 51 16.87 13.61 5.12
CA VAL A 51 18.13 13.40 5.83
C VAL A 51 19.15 12.75 4.90
N ARG A 52 18.78 11.67 4.21
CA ARG A 52 19.67 10.97 3.26
C ARG A 52 20.19 11.90 2.19
N HIS A 53 19.33 12.75 1.61
CA HIS A 53 19.72 13.77 0.64
C HIS A 53 20.67 14.83 1.21
N ALA A 54 20.43 15.30 2.44
CA ALA A 54 21.30 16.28 3.08
C ALA A 54 22.71 15.72 3.36
N TYR A 55 22.81 14.43 3.66
CA TYR A 55 24.07 13.74 3.95
C TYR A 55 24.78 13.15 2.73
N ASP A 56 24.13 13.05 1.57
CA ASP A 56 24.78 12.58 0.33
C ASP A 56 25.93 13.50 -0.11
N ARG A 57 25.77 14.82 0.11
CA ARG A 57 26.81 15.83 -0.14
C ARG A 57 26.83 16.83 1.00
N PRO A 58 27.44 16.47 2.15
CA PRO A 58 27.50 17.38 3.27
C PRO A 58 28.28 18.64 2.84
N PRO A 59 27.77 19.83 3.15
CA PRO A 59 28.49 21.05 2.83
C PRO A 59 29.88 20.98 3.45
N LYS A 60 30.89 21.40 2.69
CA LYS A 60 32.21 21.62 3.27
C LYS A 60 32.04 22.62 4.41
N ILE A 61 32.73 22.39 5.52
CA ILE A 61 32.73 23.33 6.65
C ILE A 61 33.35 24.62 6.13
N ASP A 62 32.51 25.55 5.70
CA ASP A 62 32.92 26.91 5.45
C ASP A 62 33.24 27.51 6.81
N GLN A 63 34.52 27.85 7.00
CA GLN A 63 34.94 28.63 8.15
C GLN A 63 34.12 29.91 8.14
N TYR A 64 33.21 30.04 9.11
CA TYR A 64 32.32 31.18 9.26
C TYR A 64 33.15 32.47 9.20
N GLY A 65 33.14 33.12 8.03
CA GLY A 65 33.66 34.47 7.89
C GLY A 65 32.78 35.37 8.73
N LYS A 66 33.38 36.13 9.64
CA LYS A 66 32.65 37.10 10.48
C LYS A 66 31.74 37.96 9.59
N ILE A 67 30.44 37.83 9.77
CA ILE A 67 29.43 38.62 9.05
C ILE A 67 29.66 40.09 9.43
N PRO A 68 29.90 41.01 8.49
CA PRO A 68 29.95 42.43 8.81
C PRO A 68 28.55 42.90 9.25
N PRO A 69 28.44 43.72 10.32
CA PRO A 69 27.15 44.14 10.83
C PRO A 69 26.46 45.05 9.81
N CYS A 70 25.38 44.56 9.20
CA CYS A 70 24.47 45.38 8.40
C CYS A 70 23.54 46.16 9.35
N ARG A 71 23.75 47.48 9.46
CA ARG A 71 22.83 48.38 10.18
C ARG A 71 21.66 48.73 9.28
N LEU A 72 20.59 47.95 9.35
CA LEU A 72 19.28 48.35 8.80
C LEU A 72 18.40 48.88 9.94
N GLY A 73 18.00 50.15 9.84
CA GLY A 73 17.20 50.85 10.86
C GLY A 73 15.84 50.22 11.11
N LEU A 74 15.38 50.27 12.37
CA LEU A 74 14.14 49.64 12.86
C LEU A 74 12.88 49.95 12.01
N LEU A 75 12.81 51.13 11.40
CA LEU A 75 11.64 51.57 10.63
C LEU A 75 11.42 50.81 9.30
N GLY A 76 12.47 50.22 8.72
CA GLY A 76 12.35 49.44 7.48
C GLY A 76 11.84 48.01 7.66
N ARG A 77 11.96 47.45 8.88
CA ARG A 77 11.57 46.06 9.18
C ARG A 77 10.06 45.87 9.39
N GLY A 78 9.34 46.91 9.81
CA GLY A 78 7.88 46.84 10.05
C GLY A 78 7.04 46.83 8.77
N LEU A 79 7.49 47.51 7.71
CA LEU A 79 6.76 47.60 6.43
C LEU A 79 6.84 46.32 5.60
N VAL A 80 7.93 45.55 5.71
CA VAL A 80 8.09 44.31 4.92
C VAL A 80 7.33 43.13 5.56
N ALA A 81 7.29 43.06 6.89
CA ALA A 81 6.58 42.00 7.61
C ALA A 81 5.06 42.04 7.40
N SER A 82 4.49 43.24 7.27
CA SER A 82 3.06 43.44 7.02
C SER A 82 2.68 43.09 5.58
N LEU A 83 3.56 43.33 4.60
CA LEU A 83 3.32 43.01 3.19
C LEU A 83 3.34 41.49 2.93
N LEU A 84 4.20 40.75 3.63
CA LEU A 84 4.26 39.28 3.56
C LEU A 84 3.06 38.60 4.22
N LEU A 85 2.59 39.09 5.37
CA LEU A 85 1.40 38.57 6.04
C LEU A 85 0.11 38.84 5.25
N GLY A 86 0.01 40.00 4.58
CA GLY A 86 -1.14 40.34 3.75
C GLY A 86 -1.29 39.46 2.51
N LEU A 87 -0.20 39.18 1.81
CA LEU A 87 -0.21 38.27 0.65
C LEU A 87 -0.45 36.81 1.06
N GLY A 88 0.11 36.37 2.19
CA GLY A 88 -0.10 35.02 2.71
C GLY A 88 -1.55 34.75 3.13
N GLY A 89 -2.22 35.73 3.75
CA GLY A 89 -3.61 35.61 4.19
C GLY A 89 -4.62 35.52 3.03
N LEU A 90 -4.36 36.21 1.92
CA LEU A 90 -5.24 36.17 0.74
C LEU A 90 -5.12 34.88 -0.07
N LEU A 91 -3.92 34.31 -0.18
CA LEU A 91 -3.70 33.04 -0.89
C LEU A 91 -4.18 31.83 -0.08
N GLY A 92 -4.06 31.87 1.26
CA GLY A 92 -4.44 30.75 2.13
C GLY A 92 -5.93 30.44 2.19
N TRP A 93 -6.80 31.43 1.96
CA TRP A 93 -8.27 31.22 2.00
C TRP A 93 -8.80 30.54 0.73
N THR A 94 -8.10 30.68 -0.41
CA THR A 94 -8.58 30.16 -1.70
C THR A 94 -8.30 28.67 -1.93
N ILE A 95 -7.56 28.01 -1.03
CA ILE A 95 -7.10 26.61 -1.21
C ILE A 95 -7.85 25.59 -0.33
N HIS A 96 -8.77 26.00 0.54
CA HIS A 96 -9.66 25.07 1.23
C HIS A 96 -10.89 24.74 0.38
N GLN A 97 -10.70 23.91 -0.65
CA GLN A 97 -11.80 23.11 -1.19
C GLN A 97 -11.64 21.68 -0.66
N PRO A 98 -12.57 21.18 0.16
CA PRO A 98 -12.65 19.75 0.41
C PRO A 98 -13.11 19.07 -0.90
N ASP A 99 -12.28 18.19 -1.44
CA ASP A 99 -12.66 17.34 -2.57
C ASP A 99 -13.75 16.36 -2.13
N GLU A 100 -15.01 16.75 -2.29
CA GLU A 100 -16.15 15.85 -2.22
C GLU A 100 -16.20 15.02 -3.51
N VAL A 101 -15.66 13.80 -3.44
CA VAL A 101 -15.82 12.78 -4.49
C VAL A 101 -17.04 11.92 -4.13
N PRO A 102 -17.96 11.67 -5.07
CA PRO A 102 -19.19 10.94 -4.78
C PRO A 102 -18.92 9.46 -4.49
N ALA A 103 -19.77 8.90 -3.63
CA ALA A 103 -19.74 7.52 -3.16
C ALA A 103 -19.93 6.50 -4.29
N ALA A 104 -18.86 6.14 -4.98
CA ALA A 104 -18.66 4.78 -5.44
C ALA A 104 -18.06 3.99 -4.27
N SER A 105 -18.34 2.69 -4.18
CA SER A 105 -17.86 1.78 -3.13
C SER A 105 -16.39 2.04 -2.78
N THR A 106 -16.15 2.66 -1.62
CA THR A 106 -14.82 3.11 -1.19
C THR A 106 -13.94 1.91 -0.90
N LEU A 107 -13.26 1.40 -1.92
CA LEU A 107 -12.20 0.43 -1.78
C LEU A 107 -10.94 1.19 -1.39
N SER A 108 -10.56 1.08 -0.11
CA SER A 108 -9.28 1.58 0.38
C SER A 108 -8.17 0.81 -0.33
N ALA A 109 -7.36 1.56 -1.06
CA ALA A 109 -6.24 1.10 -1.83
C ALA A 109 -4.95 1.63 -1.21
N MET A 110 -4.03 0.72 -0.95
CA MET A 110 -2.68 1.05 -0.54
C MET A 110 -1.76 1.08 -1.77
N TYR A 111 -0.89 2.07 -1.86
CA TYR A 111 0.13 2.12 -2.90
C TYR A 111 1.39 2.82 -2.37
N TRP A 112 2.50 2.67 -3.11
CA TRP A 112 3.70 3.47 -2.91
C TRP A 112 3.79 4.60 -3.92
N ASP A 113 4.03 5.81 -3.42
CA ASP A 113 4.32 6.97 -4.27
C ASP A 113 5.76 6.93 -4.82
N ASP A 114 6.13 7.95 -5.60
CA ASP A 114 7.46 8.10 -6.20
C ASP A 114 8.62 8.12 -5.16
N HIS A 115 8.30 8.23 -3.86
CA HIS A 115 9.23 8.24 -2.74
C HIS A 115 9.18 6.95 -1.90
N ASN A 116 8.49 5.91 -2.38
CA ASN A 116 8.24 4.66 -1.67
C ASN A 116 7.57 4.88 -0.29
N ALA A 117 6.73 5.90 -0.17
CA ALA A 117 5.95 6.15 1.04
C ALA A 117 4.56 5.51 0.91
N PHE A 118 4.08 4.90 1.99
CA PHE A 118 2.77 4.25 2.02
C PHE A 118 1.65 5.29 2.00
N GLN A 119 0.75 5.13 1.05
CA GLN A 119 -0.44 5.96 0.91
C GLN A 119 -1.68 5.06 0.93
N ASN A 120 -2.73 5.48 1.65
CA ASN A 120 -4.01 4.78 1.71
C ASN A 120 -5.13 5.72 1.28
N THR A 121 -5.74 5.46 0.12
CA THR A 121 -6.79 6.31 -0.47
C THR A 121 -7.78 5.47 -1.27
N ASP A 122 -8.79 6.10 -1.85
CA ASP A 122 -9.75 5.39 -2.70
C ASP A 122 -9.12 4.93 -4.02
N ILE A 123 -9.37 3.69 -4.44
CA ILE A 123 -8.84 3.16 -5.71
C ILE A 123 -9.18 4.04 -6.92
N SER A 124 -10.37 4.65 -6.94
CA SER A 124 -10.81 5.51 -8.03
C SER A 124 -9.89 6.72 -8.18
N LYS A 125 -9.37 7.24 -7.06
CA LYS A 125 -8.40 8.33 -7.05
C LYS A 125 -7.04 7.85 -7.52
N VAL A 126 -6.58 6.67 -7.08
CA VAL A 126 -5.29 6.12 -7.50
C VAL A 126 -5.27 5.85 -9.00
N THR A 127 -6.30 5.20 -9.55
CA THR A 127 -6.37 4.93 -10.98
C THR A 127 -6.49 6.21 -11.81
N ALA A 128 -7.22 7.22 -11.33
CA ALA A 128 -7.31 8.52 -12.02
C ALA A 128 -6.01 9.34 -11.97
N GLN A 129 -5.27 9.32 -10.85
CA GLN A 129 -4.07 10.12 -10.66
C GLN A 129 -2.80 9.46 -11.19
N GLN A 130 -2.66 8.15 -11.00
CA GLN A 130 -1.46 7.40 -11.36
C GLN A 130 -1.61 6.57 -12.63
N GLY A 131 -2.82 6.48 -13.21
CA GLY A 131 -3.08 5.58 -14.33
C GLY A 131 -2.81 4.12 -13.96
N ALA A 132 -2.91 3.78 -12.67
CA ALA A 132 -2.52 2.49 -12.15
C ALA A 132 -3.45 1.40 -12.70
N LYS A 133 -2.88 0.57 -13.57
CA LYS A 133 -3.55 -0.53 -14.28
C LYS A 133 -3.28 -1.89 -13.64
N ARG A 134 -2.35 -1.96 -12.69
CA ARG A 134 -1.89 -3.21 -12.10
C ARG A 134 -2.29 -3.29 -10.63
N ILE A 135 -3.10 -4.27 -10.27
CA ILE A 135 -3.83 -4.32 -9.01
C ILE A 135 -3.64 -5.68 -8.35
N ILE A 136 -3.28 -5.69 -7.07
CA ILE A 136 -3.31 -6.88 -6.23
C ILE A 136 -4.58 -6.86 -5.38
N VAL A 137 -5.32 -7.95 -5.40
CA VAL A 137 -6.43 -8.21 -4.49
C VAL A 137 -5.98 -9.27 -3.49
N HIS A 138 -5.77 -8.88 -2.24
CA HIS A 138 -5.29 -9.78 -1.19
C HIS A 138 -6.42 -10.33 -0.34
N LEU A 139 -6.30 -11.61 -0.01
CA LEU A 139 -7.22 -12.37 0.83
C LEU A 139 -6.44 -13.15 1.90
N ASN A 140 -6.73 -12.91 3.18
CA ASN A 140 -6.12 -13.64 4.30
C ASN A 140 -7.08 -14.58 5.05
N THR A 141 -8.40 -14.47 4.83
CA THR A 141 -9.41 -15.30 5.51
C THR A 141 -10.06 -16.34 4.59
N SER A 142 -10.42 -17.50 5.13
CA SER A 142 -11.24 -18.51 4.44
C SER A 142 -12.74 -18.16 4.40
N SER A 143 -13.10 -16.89 4.50
CA SER A 143 -14.50 -16.44 4.47
C SER A 143 -15.05 -16.51 3.06
N ALA A 144 -16.13 -17.27 2.87
CA ALA A 144 -16.77 -17.42 1.57
C ALA A 144 -17.31 -16.08 1.03
N SER A 145 -17.83 -15.20 1.89
CA SER A 145 -18.35 -13.90 1.47
C SER A 145 -17.25 -12.91 1.09
N LYS A 146 -16.11 -12.92 1.79
CA LYS A 146 -14.95 -12.10 1.42
C LYS A 146 -14.35 -12.53 0.09
N PHE A 147 -14.29 -13.84 -0.15
CA PHE A 147 -13.80 -14.36 -1.41
C PHE A 147 -14.75 -14.05 -2.58
N GLU A 148 -16.07 -14.19 -2.38
CA GLU A 148 -17.05 -13.75 -3.37
C GLU A 148 -16.87 -12.27 -3.71
N LYS A 149 -16.75 -11.42 -2.69
CA LYS A 149 -16.48 -9.98 -2.87
C LYS A 149 -15.16 -9.73 -3.62
N ALA A 150 -14.11 -10.51 -3.36
CA ALA A 150 -12.86 -10.37 -4.08
C ALA A 150 -12.98 -10.77 -5.56
N LEU A 151 -13.75 -11.83 -5.86
CA LEU A 151 -14.05 -12.21 -7.24
C LEU A 151 -14.89 -11.14 -7.94
N ASP A 152 -15.91 -10.59 -7.27
CA ASP A 152 -16.73 -9.49 -7.79
C ASP A 152 -15.88 -8.24 -8.05
N THR A 153 -14.98 -7.92 -7.12
CA THR A 153 -14.07 -6.76 -7.23
C THR A 153 -13.10 -6.96 -8.38
N ALA A 154 -12.49 -8.14 -8.52
CA ALA A 154 -11.59 -8.43 -9.64
C ALA A 154 -12.32 -8.37 -10.99
N GLU A 155 -13.51 -8.98 -11.10
CA GLU A 155 -14.33 -8.95 -12.32
C GLU A 155 -14.74 -7.51 -12.67
N GLN A 156 -15.20 -6.72 -11.69
CA GLN A 156 -15.56 -5.31 -11.91
C GLN A 156 -14.37 -4.47 -12.36
N LEU A 157 -13.19 -4.66 -11.78
CA LEU A 157 -11.97 -3.94 -12.16
C LEU A 157 -11.50 -4.34 -13.56
N LEU A 158 -11.56 -5.64 -13.90
CA LEU A 158 -11.25 -6.11 -15.24
C LEU A 158 -12.21 -5.52 -16.28
N GLU A 159 -13.52 -5.52 -16.01
CA GLU A 159 -14.53 -4.93 -16.90
C GLU A 159 -14.37 -3.41 -17.05
N ALA A 160 -14.04 -2.70 -15.96
CA ALA A 160 -13.86 -1.26 -15.99
C ALA A 160 -12.63 -0.81 -16.79
N TYR A 161 -11.61 -1.67 -16.87
CA TYR A 161 -10.29 -1.33 -17.44
C TYR A 161 -9.83 -2.30 -18.54
N ASP A 162 -10.75 -3.07 -19.14
CA ASP A 162 -10.47 -4.16 -20.11
C ASP A 162 -9.72 -3.64 -21.35
N ASP A 163 -10.13 -2.48 -21.88
CA ASP A 163 -9.51 -1.84 -23.05
C ASP A 163 -8.14 -1.21 -22.75
N ASP A 164 -7.79 -1.08 -21.47
CA ASP A 164 -6.63 -0.32 -21.00
C ASP A 164 -5.45 -1.20 -20.61
N GLY A 165 -5.58 -2.53 -20.67
CA GLY A 165 -4.52 -3.47 -20.32
C GLY A 165 -4.30 -3.56 -18.81
N ALA A 166 -5.39 -3.56 -18.03
CA ALA A 166 -5.30 -3.82 -16.60
C ALA A 166 -4.73 -5.23 -16.31
N GLU A 167 -3.99 -5.40 -15.23
CA GLU A 167 -3.45 -6.67 -14.77
C GLU A 167 -3.86 -6.86 -13.32
N ILE A 168 -4.47 -8.00 -13.00
CA ILE A 168 -4.97 -8.28 -11.65
C ILE A 168 -4.37 -9.57 -11.12
N GLU A 169 -3.83 -9.49 -9.91
CA GLU A 169 -3.36 -10.63 -9.15
C GLU A 169 -4.20 -10.82 -7.90
N VAL A 170 -4.87 -11.96 -7.78
CA VAL A 170 -5.61 -12.33 -6.56
C VAL A 170 -4.71 -13.23 -5.70
N VAL A 171 -4.20 -12.68 -4.60
CA VAL A 171 -3.24 -13.36 -3.73
C VAL A 171 -3.97 -13.91 -2.49
N ALA A 172 -3.96 -15.23 -2.31
CA ALA A 172 -4.54 -15.89 -1.15
C ALA A 172 -3.44 -16.35 -0.17
N ASN A 173 -3.50 -15.80 1.04
CA ASN A 173 -2.60 -16.10 2.15
C ASN A 173 -3.36 -16.73 3.33
N ALA A 174 -2.61 -17.23 4.32
CA ALA A 174 -3.10 -17.76 5.60
C ALA A 174 -4.23 -18.77 5.41
N SER A 175 -5.45 -18.48 5.88
CA SER A 175 -6.58 -19.42 5.75
C SER A 175 -7.29 -19.34 4.38
N ALA A 176 -7.12 -18.24 3.63
CA ALA A 176 -7.77 -18.00 2.35
C ALA A 176 -7.40 -19.03 1.28
N ILE A 177 -6.20 -19.60 1.35
CA ILE A 177 -5.75 -20.73 0.52
C ILE A 177 -6.78 -21.86 0.45
N ARG A 178 -7.58 -22.09 1.49
CA ARG A 178 -8.64 -23.12 1.50
C ARG A 178 -9.62 -22.94 0.33
N LEU A 179 -9.84 -21.70 -0.09
CA LEU A 179 -10.74 -21.32 -1.18
C LEU A 179 -10.10 -21.45 -2.57
N LEU A 180 -8.80 -21.72 -2.64
CA LEU A 180 -8.08 -22.08 -3.87
C LEU A 180 -7.73 -23.58 -3.92
N ARG A 181 -8.23 -24.40 -2.99
CA ARG A 181 -8.01 -25.86 -2.96
C ARG A 181 -9.09 -26.62 -3.73
N ALA A 182 -8.66 -27.58 -4.54
CA ALA A 182 -9.54 -28.52 -5.21
C ALA A 182 -10.30 -29.38 -4.19
N GLY A 183 -11.62 -29.47 -4.34
CA GLY A 183 -12.50 -30.22 -3.42
C GLY A 183 -12.92 -29.47 -2.15
N TYR A 184 -12.36 -28.28 -1.89
CA TYR A 184 -12.74 -27.43 -0.75
C TYR A 184 -13.38 -26.12 -1.19
N SER A 185 -12.91 -25.54 -2.31
CA SER A 185 -13.44 -24.28 -2.82
C SER A 185 -14.88 -24.41 -3.31
N PRO A 186 -15.83 -23.62 -2.76
CA PRO A 186 -17.18 -23.53 -3.33
C PRO A 186 -17.20 -22.72 -4.64
N TYR A 187 -16.09 -22.05 -4.98
CA TYR A 187 -15.98 -21.14 -6.12
C TYR A 187 -15.10 -21.67 -7.25
N ALA A 188 -14.74 -22.97 -7.22
CA ALA A 188 -13.86 -23.59 -8.20
C ALA A 188 -14.25 -23.31 -9.67
N LYS A 189 -15.56 -23.39 -9.96
CA LYS A 189 -16.08 -23.08 -11.30
C LYS A 189 -15.91 -21.61 -11.65
N ARG A 190 -16.21 -20.69 -10.73
CA ARG A 190 -16.13 -19.25 -10.96
C ARG A 190 -14.69 -18.79 -11.18
N VAL A 191 -13.74 -19.31 -10.40
CA VAL A 191 -12.30 -19.07 -10.58
C VAL A 191 -11.87 -19.50 -11.98
N HIS A 192 -12.24 -20.73 -12.39
CA HIS A 192 -11.91 -21.24 -13.72
C HIS A 192 -12.54 -20.41 -14.84
N ASP A 193 -13.83 -20.06 -14.74
CA ASP A 193 -14.54 -19.26 -15.74
C ASP A 193 -13.90 -17.86 -15.90
N LEU A 194 -13.42 -17.25 -14.81
CA LEU A 194 -12.73 -15.97 -14.83
C LEU A 194 -11.35 -16.06 -15.49
N GLN A 195 -10.55 -17.07 -15.15
CA GLN A 195 -9.21 -17.28 -15.74
C GLN A 195 -9.27 -17.59 -17.24
N GLN A 196 -10.34 -18.25 -17.70
CA GLN A 196 -10.55 -18.48 -19.14
C GLN A 196 -11.01 -17.22 -19.87
N ARG A 197 -11.72 -16.31 -19.19
CA ARG A 197 -12.21 -15.07 -19.79
C ARG A 197 -11.13 -13.99 -19.84
N TYR A 198 -10.33 -13.87 -18.78
CA TYR A 198 -9.37 -12.79 -18.57
C TYR A 198 -7.95 -13.35 -18.47
N LEU A 199 -7.14 -13.16 -19.51
CA LEU A 199 -5.74 -13.61 -19.54
C LEU A 199 -4.81 -12.79 -18.63
N ASN A 200 -5.29 -11.61 -18.24
CA ASN A 200 -4.67 -10.63 -17.36
C ASN A 200 -5.10 -10.81 -15.89
N LEU A 201 -5.71 -11.95 -15.54
CA LEU A 201 -6.08 -12.33 -14.18
C LEU A 201 -5.31 -13.56 -13.73
N THR A 202 -4.53 -13.41 -12.66
CA THR A 202 -3.74 -14.50 -12.07
C THR A 202 -4.18 -14.75 -10.63
N PHE A 203 -4.38 -16.01 -10.25
CA PHE A 203 -4.61 -16.40 -8.86
C PHE A 203 -3.32 -16.98 -8.28
N LEU A 204 -2.91 -16.47 -7.12
CA LEU A 204 -1.68 -16.85 -6.44
C LEU A 204 -1.98 -17.43 -5.07
N ALA A 205 -1.45 -18.63 -4.79
CA ALA A 205 -1.46 -19.24 -3.47
C ALA A 205 -0.11 -19.07 -2.77
N CYS A 206 -0.13 -18.68 -1.50
CA CYS A 206 1.07 -18.55 -0.67
C CYS A 206 1.65 -19.92 -0.27
N GLN A 207 2.92 -20.17 -0.57
CA GLN A 207 3.62 -21.42 -0.22
C GLN A 207 3.73 -21.60 1.28
N ASP A 208 4.04 -20.55 2.06
CA ASP A 208 4.06 -20.62 3.53
C ASP A 208 2.70 -21.08 4.10
N ALA A 209 1.60 -20.61 3.50
CA ALA A 209 0.26 -21.04 3.89
C ALA A 209 -0.06 -22.48 3.49
N ILE A 210 0.44 -22.92 2.31
CA ILE A 210 0.36 -24.33 1.88
C ILE A 210 1.05 -25.22 2.91
N ASP A 211 2.28 -24.87 3.30
CA ASP A 211 3.10 -25.68 4.21
C ASP A 211 2.50 -25.72 5.62
N HIS A 212 1.99 -24.60 6.11
CA HIS A 212 1.27 -24.55 7.38
C HIS A 212 0.05 -25.48 7.41
N ILE A 213 -0.74 -25.52 6.33
CA ILE A 213 -1.86 -26.46 6.22
C ILE A 213 -1.38 -27.91 6.16
N ARG A 214 -0.30 -28.20 5.44
CA ARG A 214 0.27 -29.56 5.39
C ARG A 214 0.65 -30.03 6.80
N GLU A 215 1.28 -29.17 7.60
CA GLU A 215 1.64 -29.48 8.98
C GLU A 215 0.41 -29.79 9.85
N ILE A 216 -0.62 -28.93 9.81
CA ILE A 216 -1.86 -29.12 10.57
C ILE A 216 -2.60 -30.41 10.13
N GLU A 217 -2.60 -30.72 8.83
CA GLU A 217 -3.23 -31.92 8.26
C GLU A 217 -2.35 -33.18 8.34
N GLY A 218 -1.31 -33.18 9.19
CA GLY A 218 -0.51 -34.36 9.52
C GLY A 218 0.60 -34.70 8.54
N GLY A 219 1.09 -33.73 7.77
CA GLY A 219 2.30 -33.80 6.92
C GLY A 219 2.17 -34.63 5.64
N ASN A 220 1.25 -35.58 5.59
CA ASN A 220 1.05 -36.49 4.47
C ASN A 220 -0.09 -36.06 3.51
N THR A 221 -0.77 -34.96 3.81
CA THR A 221 -1.89 -34.50 3.00
C THR A 221 -1.40 -33.66 1.83
N GLN A 222 -1.62 -34.13 0.61
CA GLN A 222 -1.29 -33.36 -0.59
C GLN A 222 -2.30 -32.22 -0.76
N VAL A 223 -1.86 -30.99 -0.51
CA VAL A 223 -2.63 -29.78 -0.80
C VAL A 223 -2.69 -29.59 -2.32
N LYS A 224 -3.81 -30.00 -2.93
CA LYS A 224 -4.08 -29.83 -4.36
C LYS A 224 -4.82 -28.52 -4.60
N LEU A 225 -4.23 -27.62 -5.38
CA LEU A 225 -4.84 -26.36 -5.79
C LEU A 225 -5.80 -26.57 -6.97
N LEU A 226 -6.63 -25.55 -7.23
CA LEU A 226 -7.42 -25.45 -8.45
C LEU A 226 -6.48 -25.38 -9.68
N PRO A 227 -6.95 -25.77 -10.89
CA PRO A 227 -6.19 -25.58 -12.12
C PRO A 227 -5.79 -24.12 -12.31
N ASP A 228 -4.63 -23.88 -12.93
CA ASP A 228 -4.14 -22.56 -13.31
C ASP A 228 -3.94 -21.58 -12.14
N VAL A 229 -3.96 -22.05 -10.89
CA VAL A 229 -3.52 -21.28 -9.72
C VAL A 229 -2.01 -21.43 -9.57
N ASP A 230 -1.32 -20.30 -9.61
CA ASP A 230 0.12 -20.22 -9.42
C ASP A 230 0.49 -20.16 -7.94
N VAL A 231 1.75 -20.46 -7.63
CA VAL A 231 2.27 -20.46 -6.25
C VAL A 231 3.36 -19.41 -6.12
N THR A 232 3.24 -18.57 -5.10
CA THR A 232 4.29 -17.63 -4.70
C THR A 232 4.94 -18.08 -3.39
N PRO A 233 6.26 -17.93 -3.20
CA PRO A 233 6.92 -18.32 -1.95
C PRO A 233 6.29 -17.66 -0.72
N SER A 234 6.11 -16.34 -0.78
CA SER A 234 5.50 -15.55 0.29
C SER A 234 4.55 -14.51 -0.29
N ALA A 235 3.31 -14.49 0.21
CA ALA A 235 2.31 -13.52 -0.22
C ALA A 235 2.74 -12.07 0.08
N LEU A 236 3.28 -11.83 1.29
CA LEU A 236 3.70 -10.49 1.69
C LEU A 236 4.87 -9.99 0.85
N GLU A 237 5.92 -10.80 0.68
CA GLU A 237 7.07 -10.39 -0.14
C GLU A 237 6.65 -10.12 -1.57
N HIS A 238 5.75 -10.95 -2.12
CA HIS A 238 5.14 -10.71 -3.43
C HIS A 238 4.41 -9.36 -3.47
N ILE A 239 3.56 -9.07 -2.49
CA ILE A 239 2.82 -7.80 -2.39
C ILE A 239 3.80 -6.61 -2.32
N LEU A 240 4.79 -6.66 -1.43
CA LEU A 240 5.77 -5.57 -1.28
C LEU A 240 6.58 -5.37 -2.56
N ASN A 241 6.99 -6.43 -3.24
CA ASN A 241 7.70 -6.32 -4.52
C ASN A 241 6.81 -5.67 -5.59
N ARG A 242 5.55 -6.10 -5.72
CA ARG A 242 4.60 -5.51 -6.66
C ARG A 242 4.32 -4.04 -6.34
N LEU A 243 4.17 -3.66 -5.06
CA LEU A 243 4.05 -2.26 -4.66
C LEU A 243 5.27 -1.45 -5.15
N SER A 244 6.48 -1.99 -5.07
CA SER A 244 7.70 -1.30 -5.57
C SER A 244 7.71 -1.14 -7.09
N GLU A 245 7.02 -2.02 -7.81
CA GLU A 245 6.83 -1.95 -9.26
C GLU A 245 5.71 -0.98 -9.67
N GLY A 246 5.05 -0.33 -8.71
CA GLY A 246 3.94 0.59 -8.93
C GLY A 246 2.58 -0.10 -9.05
N TRP A 247 2.40 -1.26 -8.43
CA TRP A 247 1.09 -1.88 -8.28
C TRP A 247 0.31 -1.25 -7.15
N VAL A 248 -1.01 -1.41 -7.21
CA VAL A 248 -1.93 -0.97 -6.16
C VAL A 248 -2.44 -2.18 -5.41
N TYR A 249 -2.42 -2.11 -4.08
CA TYR A 249 -2.90 -3.16 -3.20
C TYR A 249 -4.31 -2.87 -2.69
N LEU A 250 -5.17 -3.88 -2.76
CA LEU A 250 -6.51 -3.90 -2.18
C LEU A 250 -6.64 -5.03 -1.18
N ASN A 251 -7.19 -4.74 0.00
CA ASN A 251 -7.57 -5.75 0.99
C ASN A 251 -9.10 -5.97 0.99
N VAL A 252 -9.54 -7.23 1.07
CA VAL A 252 -10.97 -7.61 0.97
C VAL A 252 -11.50 -8.37 2.20
#